data_AF-A0A9E7DIW8-F1
#
_entry.id   AF-A0A9E7DIW8-F1
#
_cell.length_a   1.000
_cell.length_b   1.000
_cell.length_c   1.000
_cell.angle_alpha   90.00
_cell.angle_beta   90.00
_cell.angle_gamma   90.00
#
_symmetry.space_group_name_H-M   'P 1'
#
loop_
_entity.id
_entity.type
_entity.pdbx_description
1 polymer ?
#
loop_
_entity_poly.entity_id
_entity_poly.type
_entity_poly.pdbx_seq_one_letter_code
_entity_poly.pdbx_strand_id
1 'polypeptide(L)'
;MEAVRGVDLKEINGKYYVKVRQGKGGKKRLALIMGKDKEETDEIINIFKEAGELKIAPKLPSHYDNHHYRAVYAKRIYNHYARPIDEIPGGLISEGGERYIMRNDRAGEILDRKAMLITSKYLGHNRIDVIAQSYLY
;
A
#
# COMPACT_ATOMS: atom_id res chain seq x y z
N MET A 1 1.19 13.32 -12.83
CA MET A 1 1.92 12.40 -11.92
C MET A 1 3.24 12.11 -12.59
N GLU A 2 4.36 12.25 -11.89
CA GLU A 2 5.67 11.97 -12.48
C GLU A 2 5.86 10.46 -12.68
N ALA A 3 6.47 10.07 -13.80
CA ALA A 3 6.76 8.67 -14.09
C ALA A 3 7.85 8.14 -13.15
N VAL A 4 7.62 6.95 -12.59
CA VAL A 4 8.60 6.26 -11.74
C VAL A 4 9.76 5.74 -12.59
N ARG A 5 10.98 5.93 -12.10
CA ARG A 5 12.23 5.47 -12.73
C ARG A 5 12.93 4.44 -11.87
N GLY A 6 13.87 3.69 -12.44
CA GLY A 6 14.67 2.71 -11.69
C GLY A 6 15.39 3.32 -10.48
N VAL A 7 15.95 4.53 -10.65
CA VAL A 7 16.60 5.32 -9.59
C VAL A 7 15.70 5.71 -8.41
N ASP A 8 14.37 5.56 -8.55
CA ASP A 8 13.43 5.77 -7.45
C ASP A 8 13.42 4.60 -6.45
N LEU A 9 14.10 3.48 -6.76
CA LEU A 9 14.31 2.37 -5.83
C LEU A 9 15.19 2.82 -4.65
N LYS A 10 14.79 2.46 -3.43
CA LYS A 10 15.50 2.72 -2.19
C LYS A 10 15.51 1.48 -1.32
N GLU A 11 16.69 1.08 -0.88
CA GLU A 11 16.84 0.04 0.13
C GLU A 11 16.97 0.68 1.51
N ILE A 12 16.18 0.21 2.47
CA ILE A 12 16.22 0.65 3.86
C ILE A 12 16.05 -0.58 4.74
N ASN A 13 17.06 -0.87 5.58
CA ASN A 13 17.05 -2.00 6.52
C ASN A 13 16.67 -3.34 5.85
N GLY A 14 17.23 -3.62 4.67
CA GLY A 14 16.97 -4.85 3.91
C GLY A 14 15.58 -4.93 3.24
N LYS A 15 14.78 -3.86 3.29
CA LYS A 15 13.51 -3.75 2.55
C LYS A 15 13.63 -2.75 1.41
N TYR A 16 12.96 -3.03 0.30
CA TYR A 16 12.97 -2.18 -0.88
C TYR A 16 11.71 -1.33 -1.00
N TYR A 17 11.89 -0.08 -1.40
CA TYR A 17 10.84 0.91 -1.50
C TYR A 17 10.92 1.69 -2.82
N VAL A 18 9.80 2.20 -3.27
CA VAL A 18 9.70 3.16 -4.36
C VAL A 18 9.49 4.56 -3.80
N LYS A 19 10.40 5.47 -4.11
CA LYS A 19 10.26 6.91 -3.81
C LYS A 19 9.36 7.57 -4.85
N VAL A 20 8.11 7.81 -4.50
CA VAL A 20 7.19 8.55 -5.38
C VAL A 20 7.38 10.05 -5.15
N ARG A 21 7.91 10.74 -6.16
CA ARG A 21 8.29 12.17 -6.10
C ARG A 21 7.12 13.14 -6.31
N GLN A 22 6.20 12.82 -7.22
CA GLN A 22 4.98 13.62 -7.44
C GLN A 22 3.75 12.72 -7.66
N GLY A 23 3.11 12.34 -6.55
CA GLY A 23 1.82 11.64 -6.58
C GLY A 23 0.64 12.54 -6.97
N LYS A 24 -0.58 11.98 -6.93
CA LYS A 24 -1.82 12.77 -7.09
C LYS A 24 -1.87 13.82 -5.96
N GLY A 25 -2.08 15.09 -6.34
CA GLY A 25 -2.03 16.22 -5.40
C GLY A 25 -0.64 16.54 -4.86
N GLY A 26 0.44 16.15 -5.55
CA GLY A 26 1.83 16.49 -5.18
C GLY A 26 2.39 15.70 -3.99
N LYS A 27 1.65 14.71 -3.48
CA LYS A 27 2.05 13.95 -2.29
C LYS A 27 3.27 13.07 -2.58
N LYS A 28 4.35 13.36 -1.87
CA LYS A 28 5.57 12.53 -1.80
C LYS A 28 5.33 11.37 -0.84
N ARG A 29 5.84 10.19 -1.17
CA ARG A 29 5.81 9.02 -0.26
C ARG A 29 6.90 8.02 -0.61
N LEU A 30 7.22 7.20 0.36
CA LEU A 30 8.05 6.02 0.20
C LEU A 30 7.14 4.80 0.36
N ALA A 31 6.90 4.06 -0.73
CA ALA A 31 5.98 2.93 -0.75
C ALA A 31 6.78 1.63 -0.78
N LEU A 32 6.48 0.69 0.13
CA LEU A 32 7.15 -0.61 0.19
C LEU A 32 6.88 -1.41 -1.09
N ILE A 33 7.90 -2.02 -1.69
CA ILE A 33 7.69 -2.99 -2.77
C ILE A 33 7.22 -4.30 -2.13
N MET A 34 6.08 -4.82 -2.61
CA MET A 34 5.48 -6.04 -2.07
C MET A 34 4.82 -6.86 -3.18
N GLY A 35 5.51 -7.92 -3.60
CA GLY A 35 4.98 -8.98 -4.42
C GLY A 35 4.01 -9.89 -3.66
N LYS A 36 3.41 -10.86 -4.35
CA LYS A 36 2.61 -11.95 -3.79
C LYS A 36 3.48 -12.88 -2.93
N ASP A 37 4.72 -13.05 -3.35
CA ASP A 37 5.75 -13.90 -2.78
C ASP A 37 7.12 -13.23 -2.94
N LYS A 38 8.17 -13.93 -2.51
CA LYS A 38 9.54 -13.41 -2.56
C LYS A 38 10.00 -13.27 -4.01
N GLU A 39 9.65 -14.24 -4.85
CA GLU A 39 10.00 -14.31 -6.26
C GLU A 39 9.46 -13.09 -7.03
N GLU A 40 8.16 -12.81 -6.93
CA GLU A 40 7.56 -11.63 -7.57
C GLU A 40 8.13 -10.33 -6.99
N THR A 41 8.46 -10.30 -5.70
CA THR A 41 9.10 -9.12 -5.08
C THR A 41 10.47 -8.87 -5.68
N ASP A 42 11.29 -9.92 -5.82
CA ASP A 42 12.64 -9.84 -6.39
C ASP A 42 12.59 -9.48 -7.89
N GLU A 43 11.63 -10.01 -8.64
CA GLU A 43 11.38 -9.64 -10.03
C GLU A 43 11.08 -8.14 -10.16
N ILE A 44 10.18 -7.61 -9.33
CA ILE A 44 9.87 -6.17 -9.32
C ILE A 44 11.13 -5.37 -9.01
N ILE A 45 11.92 -5.77 -8.00
CA ILE A 45 13.18 -5.08 -7.65
C ILE A 45 14.16 -5.10 -8.82
N ASN A 46 14.29 -6.21 -9.53
CA ASN A 46 15.19 -6.35 -10.67
C ASN A 46 14.76 -5.45 -11.84
N ILE A 47 13.45 -5.34 -12.12
CA ILE A 47 12.94 -4.38 -13.12
C ILE A 47 13.40 -2.95 -12.81
N PHE A 48 13.37 -2.53 -11.53
CA PHE A 48 13.87 -1.21 -11.14
C PHE A 48 15.38 -1.10 -11.33
N LYS A 49 16.16 -2.12 -10.95
CA LYS A 49 17.62 -2.13 -11.08
C LYS A 49 18.04 -2.04 -12.55
N GLU A 50 17.40 -2.82 -13.43
CA GLU A 50 17.66 -2.83 -14.87
C GLU A 50 17.27 -1.51 -15.54
N ALA A 51 16.17 -0.89 -15.12
CA ALA A 51 15.73 0.38 -15.68
C ALA A 51 16.71 1.53 -15.40
N GLY A 52 17.39 1.53 -14.24
CA GLY A 52 18.32 2.60 -13.86
C GLY A 52 17.70 4.00 -13.97
N GLU A 53 18.29 4.89 -14.76
CA GLU A 53 17.78 6.26 -14.99
C GLU A 53 16.48 6.31 -15.83
N LEU A 54 16.10 5.20 -16.46
CA LEU A 54 14.94 5.12 -17.34
C LEU A 54 13.65 4.86 -16.55
N LYS A 55 12.51 5.09 -17.22
CA LYS A 55 11.18 4.78 -16.68
C LYS A 55 11.01 3.26 -16.57
N ILE A 56 10.50 2.77 -15.44
CA ILE A 56 10.22 1.34 -15.25
C ILE A 56 9.09 0.83 -16.15
N ALA A 57 8.15 1.72 -16.49
CA ALA A 57 7.02 1.44 -17.37
C ALA A 57 6.85 2.64 -18.31
N PRO A 58 7.58 2.69 -19.44
CA PRO A 58 7.56 3.83 -20.36
C PRO A 58 6.17 4.08 -20.95
N LYS A 59 5.40 3.01 -21.16
CA LYS A 59 4.03 3.04 -21.69
C LYS A 59 3.20 2.02 -20.91
N LEU A 60 2.12 2.49 -20.29
CA LEU A 60 1.08 1.63 -19.75
C LEU A 60 -0.04 1.48 -20.80
N PRO A 61 -0.65 0.28 -20.93
CA PRO A 61 -1.83 0.11 -21.76
C PRO A 61 -2.96 1.05 -21.33
N SER A 62 -3.77 1.54 -22.27
CA SER A 62 -4.92 2.42 -21.97
C SER A 62 -5.99 1.73 -21.13
N HIS A 63 -6.10 0.40 -21.24
CA HIS A 63 -7.03 -0.45 -20.48
C HIS A 63 -6.43 -0.95 -19.16
N TYR A 64 -5.29 -0.41 -18.72
CA TYR A 64 -4.68 -0.79 -17.44
C TYR A 64 -5.61 -0.44 -16.28
N ASP A 65 -6.09 -1.46 -15.56
CA ASP A 65 -6.96 -1.27 -14.40
C ASP A 65 -6.16 -0.86 -13.16
N ASN A 66 -5.89 0.44 -13.05
CA ASN A 66 -5.21 1.02 -11.92
C ASN A 66 -5.98 0.81 -10.60
N HIS A 67 -7.31 0.73 -10.62
CA HIS A 67 -8.09 0.55 -9.41
C HIS A 67 -7.90 -0.86 -8.85
N HIS A 68 -7.96 -1.88 -9.70
CA HIS A 68 -7.71 -3.26 -9.33
C HIS A 68 -6.30 -3.45 -8.74
N TYR A 69 -5.25 -3.02 -9.46
CA TYR A 69 -3.88 -3.23 -8.97
C TYR A 69 -3.56 -2.43 -7.70
N ARG A 70 -4.19 -1.26 -7.50
CA ARG A 70 -4.10 -0.54 -6.22
C ARG A 70 -4.75 -1.32 -5.08
N ALA A 71 -5.89 -1.97 -5.31
CA ALA A 71 -6.55 -2.80 -4.30
C ALA A 71 -5.72 -4.05 -3.96
N VAL A 72 -5.17 -4.72 -4.96
CA VAL A 72 -4.26 -5.86 -4.76
C VAL A 72 -3.06 -5.47 -3.90
N TYR A 73 -2.40 -4.36 -4.24
CA TYR A 73 -1.29 -3.85 -3.44
C TYR A 73 -1.71 -3.45 -2.02
N ALA A 74 -2.87 -2.80 -1.86
CA ALA A 74 -3.40 -2.42 -0.55
C ALA A 74 -3.61 -3.63 0.35
N LYS A 75 -4.21 -4.70 -0.18
CA LYS A 75 -4.48 -5.94 0.55
C LYS A 75 -3.19 -6.61 1.01
N ARG A 76 -2.16 -6.65 0.14
CA ARG A 76 -0.83 -7.18 0.50
C ARG A 76 -0.20 -6.39 1.65
N ILE A 77 -0.17 -5.06 1.53
CA ILE A 77 0.39 -4.20 2.59
C ILE A 77 -0.41 -4.34 3.88
N TYR A 78 -1.74 -4.32 3.81
CA TYR A 78 -2.58 -4.50 4.99
C TYR A 78 -2.27 -5.82 5.68
N ASN A 79 -2.29 -6.94 4.94
CA ASN A 79 -2.01 -8.26 5.49
C ASN A 79 -0.60 -8.38 6.09
N HIS A 80 0.40 -7.69 5.52
CA HIS A 80 1.76 -7.69 6.06
C HIS A 80 1.87 -6.99 7.43
N TYR A 81 1.04 -5.99 7.70
CA TYR A 81 1.08 -5.20 8.95
C TYR A 81 -0.05 -5.51 9.92
N ALA A 82 -1.10 -6.20 9.47
CA ALA A 82 -2.26 -6.53 10.28
C ALA A 82 -1.86 -7.46 11.41
N ARG A 83 -2.22 -7.08 12.63
CA ARG A 83 -2.06 -7.93 13.81
C ARG A 83 -3.20 -8.95 13.91
N PRO A 84 -2.96 -10.09 14.58
CA PRO A 84 -4.03 -10.96 15.06
C PRO A 84 -5.08 -10.17 15.85
N ILE A 85 -6.37 -10.51 15.67
CA ILE A 85 -7.50 -9.71 16.21
C ILE A 85 -7.45 -9.60 17.74
N ASP A 86 -7.01 -10.67 18.41
CA ASP A 86 -6.80 -10.77 19.85
C ASP A 86 -5.70 -9.83 20.35
N GLU A 87 -4.71 -9.48 19.51
CA GLU A 87 -3.67 -8.51 19.82
C GLU A 87 -4.07 -7.05 19.54
N ILE A 88 -5.24 -6.81 18.92
CA ILE A 88 -5.71 -5.45 18.62
C ILE A 88 -6.54 -4.94 19.80
N PRO A 89 -6.12 -3.84 20.48
CA PRO A 89 -6.91 -3.24 21.55
C PRO A 89 -8.33 -2.87 21.11
N GLY A 90 -9.32 -3.36 21.84
CA GLY A 90 -10.72 -2.96 21.67
C GLY A 90 -11.06 -1.64 22.35
N GLY A 91 -12.34 -1.26 22.35
CA GLY A 91 -12.83 -0.05 23.00
C GLY A 91 -12.87 1.19 22.11
N LEU A 92 -13.11 2.35 22.72
CA LEU A 92 -13.18 3.63 22.02
C LEU A 92 -11.80 4.09 21.56
N ILE A 93 -11.74 4.78 20.42
CA ILE A 93 -10.48 5.34 19.91
C ILE A 93 -9.86 6.32 20.91
N SER A 94 -10.69 7.09 21.63
CA SER A 94 -10.26 8.03 22.67
C SER A 94 -9.59 7.35 23.86
N GLU A 95 -9.81 6.05 24.04
CA GLU A 95 -9.29 5.22 25.13
C GLU A 95 -8.15 4.30 24.67
N GLY A 96 -7.67 4.47 23.43
CA GLY A 96 -6.62 3.65 22.84
C GLY A 96 -7.11 2.45 22.02
N GLY A 97 -8.41 2.38 21.72
CA GLY A 97 -8.98 1.35 20.83
C GLY A 97 -8.44 1.45 19.39
N GLU A 98 -8.03 0.31 18.84
CA GLU A 98 -7.38 0.21 17.53
C GLU A 98 -8.13 -0.68 16.54
N ARG A 99 -9.30 -1.19 16.94
CA ARG A 99 -10.20 -1.94 16.05
C ARG A 99 -11.00 -0.99 15.16
N TYR A 100 -11.06 -1.30 13.87
CA TYR A 100 -12.01 -0.71 12.93
C TYR A 100 -13.12 -1.73 12.68
N ILE A 101 -14.34 -1.39 13.09
CA ILE A 101 -15.50 -2.26 12.87
C ILE A 101 -16.15 -1.83 11.56
N MET A 102 -16.14 -2.74 10.59
CA MET A 102 -16.81 -2.56 9.31
C MET A 102 -18.32 -2.39 9.51
N ARG A 103 -18.96 -1.75 8.55
CA ARG A 103 -20.40 -1.44 8.55
C ARG A 103 -21.05 -2.01 7.29
N ASN A 104 -22.37 -1.91 7.19
CA ASN A 104 -23.15 -2.33 6.02
C ASN A 104 -22.99 -3.83 5.71
N ASP A 105 -22.65 -4.18 4.47
CA ASP A 105 -22.47 -5.53 3.94
C ASP A 105 -21.41 -6.35 4.69
N ARG A 106 -20.46 -5.68 5.33
CA ARG A 106 -19.39 -6.31 6.15
C ARG A 106 -19.53 -6.00 7.63
N ALA A 107 -20.73 -5.66 8.09
CA ALA A 107 -20.98 -5.32 9.48
C ALA A 107 -20.44 -6.39 10.44
N GLY A 108 -19.65 -5.96 11.43
CA GLY A 108 -19.06 -6.84 12.44
C GLY A 108 -17.65 -7.35 12.13
N GLU A 109 -17.16 -7.22 10.89
CA GLU A 109 -15.77 -7.53 10.59
C GLU A 109 -14.83 -6.53 11.26
N ILE A 110 -13.78 -7.03 11.91
CA ILE A 110 -12.79 -6.23 12.64
C ILE A 110 -11.51 -6.15 11.83
N LEU A 111 -11.08 -4.91 11.53
CA LEU A 111 -9.81 -4.61 10.89
C LEU A 111 -8.87 -3.87 11.85
N ASP A 112 -7.56 -4.00 11.58
CA ASP A 112 -6.52 -3.30 12.33
C ASP A 112 -6.34 -1.85 11.82
N ARG A 113 -6.72 -0.86 12.63
CA ARG A 113 -6.59 0.56 12.27
C ARG A 113 -5.15 0.97 11.98
N LYS A 114 -4.16 0.40 12.67
CA LYS A 114 -2.75 0.72 12.44
C LYS A 114 -2.32 0.25 11.06
N ALA A 115 -2.63 -1.00 10.71
CA ALA A 115 -2.35 -1.54 9.38
C ALA A 115 -3.09 -0.77 8.27
N MET A 116 -4.34 -0.38 8.51
CA MET A 116 -5.10 0.48 7.58
C MET A 116 -4.43 1.84 7.37
N LEU A 117 -3.92 2.47 8.43
CA LEU A 117 -3.25 3.76 8.35
C LEU A 117 -1.92 3.66 7.57
N ILE A 118 -1.13 2.60 7.81
CA ILE A 118 0.11 2.33 7.06
C ILE A 118 -0.22 2.15 5.57
N THR A 119 -1.21 1.30 5.27
CA THR A 119 -1.69 1.05 3.90
C THR A 119 -2.14 2.34 3.21
N SER A 120 -2.91 3.19 3.91
CA SER A 120 -3.36 4.49 3.42
C SER A 120 -2.19 5.38 3.00
N LYS A 121 -1.15 5.48 3.85
CA LYS A 121 0.05 6.27 3.58
C LYS A 121 0.80 5.77 2.34
N TYR A 122 0.97 4.47 2.17
CA TYR A 122 1.65 3.89 0.99
C TYR A 122 0.90 4.11 -0.32
N LEU A 123 -0.43 4.19 -0.26
CA LEU A 123 -1.27 4.54 -1.41
C LEU A 123 -1.33 6.05 -1.71
N GLY A 124 -0.80 6.89 -0.82
CA GLY A 124 -0.85 8.36 -0.93
C GLY A 124 -2.15 8.97 -0.40
N HIS A 125 -2.89 8.23 0.43
CA HIS A 125 -4.07 8.69 1.15
C HIS A 125 -3.71 9.07 2.59
N ASN A 126 -4.59 9.85 3.24
CA ASN A 126 -4.47 10.20 4.66
C ASN A 126 -5.70 9.74 5.45
N ARG A 127 -6.61 8.99 4.82
CA ARG A 127 -7.88 8.58 5.42
C ARG A 127 -8.03 7.07 5.31
N ILE A 128 -8.49 6.44 6.39
CA ILE A 128 -8.65 4.98 6.52
C ILE A 128 -10.00 4.49 5.97
N ASP A 129 -11.01 5.36 5.90
CA ASP A 129 -12.33 5.07 5.34
C ASP A 129 -12.27 4.75 3.84
N VAL A 130 -11.45 5.51 3.09
CA VAL A 130 -11.13 5.24 1.68
C VAL A 130 -10.48 3.86 1.52
N ILE A 131 -9.71 3.40 2.50
CA ILE A 131 -9.06 2.08 2.46
C ILE A 131 -10.06 0.95 2.69
N ALA A 132 -10.90 1.09 3.72
CA ALA A 132 -11.94 0.12 4.03
C ALA A 132 -12.88 -0.13 2.85
N GLN A 133 -13.33 0.93 2.19
CA GLN A 133 -14.36 0.83 1.14
C GLN A 133 -13.81 0.54 -0.25
N SER A 134 -12.65 1.11 -0.60
CA SER A 134 -12.18 1.09 -2.00
C SER A 134 -11.12 0.03 -2.28
N TYR A 135 -10.50 -0.56 -1.26
CA TYR A 135 -9.30 -1.38 -1.46
C TYR A 135 -9.21 -2.65 -0.63
N LEU A 136 -10.00 -2.78 0.45
CA LEU A 136 -9.99 -3.96 1.31
C LEU A 136 -11.24 -4.84 1.14
N TYR A 137 -11.79 -4.92 -0.06
CA TYR A 137 -12.94 -5.80 -0.36
C TYR A 137 -12.56 -7.28 -0.50
#